data_AF-A0A7J2NSM5-F1
#
_entry.id   AF-A0A7J2NSM5-F1
#
_cell.length_a   1.000
_cell.length_b   1.000
_cell.length_c   1.000
_cell.angle_alpha   90.00
_cell.angle_beta   90.00
_cell.angle_gamma   90.00
#
_symmetry.space_group_name_H-M   'P 1'
#
loop_
_entity.id
_entity.type
_entity.pdbx_description
1 polymer ?
#
loop_
_entity_poly.entity_id
_entity_poly.type
_entity_poly.pdbx_seq_one_letter_code
_entity_poly.pdbx_strand_id
1 'polypeptide(L)'
;MKIFLGDKFTGANNKDRLETIKDILNKIGHTVFVGPLDIDDYGRNPIPPEDFMKLVFEEIKKSDIVLIKHTKASTGMGIESGYAKALGKKLIVLYPSHTEQKSNSLEGIADNVIEYSDFEELKIKLIDVLE
;
A
#
# COMPACT_ATOMS: atom_id res chain seq x y z
N MET A 1 -10.06 -6.47 9.12
CA MET A 1 -8.60 -6.34 9.35
C MET A 1 -8.18 -4.89 9.18
N LYS A 2 -7.05 -4.51 9.79
CA LYS A 2 -6.37 -3.24 9.56
C LYS A 2 -5.34 -3.40 8.46
N ILE A 3 -5.43 -2.59 7.42
CA ILE A 3 -4.57 -2.64 6.24
C ILE A 3 -3.78 -1.33 6.15
N PHE A 4 -2.46 -1.44 6.06
CA PHE A 4 -1.62 -0.32 5.61
C PHE A 4 -1.48 -0.40 4.09
N LEU A 5 -1.83 0.67 3.37
CA LEU A 5 -1.68 0.77 1.92
C LEU A 5 -0.55 1.75 1.58
N GLY A 6 0.54 1.21 1.04
CA GLY A 6 1.67 1.96 0.50
C GLY A 6 1.63 2.06 -1.03
N ASP A 7 2.04 3.20 -1.56
CA ASP A 7 2.28 3.44 -2.98
C ASP A 7 3.44 4.44 -3.10
N LYS A 8 4.00 4.53 -4.28
CA LYS A 8 4.96 5.60 -4.57
C LYS A 8 4.24 6.95 -4.50
N PHE A 9 4.69 7.83 -3.61
CA PHE A 9 4.27 9.22 -3.67
C PHE A 9 4.82 9.90 -4.93
N THR A 10 3.94 10.44 -5.77
CA THR A 10 4.32 11.16 -7.00
C THR A 10 3.75 12.57 -7.07
N GLY A 11 3.30 13.13 -5.93
CA GLY A 11 2.51 14.37 -5.89
C GLY A 11 1.05 14.13 -6.31
N ALA A 12 0.36 15.17 -6.79
CA ALA A 12 -1.08 15.18 -7.08
C ALA A 12 -1.61 14.05 -8.00
N ASN A 13 -0.74 13.35 -8.73
CA ASN A 13 -1.11 12.48 -9.84
C ASN A 13 -1.55 11.04 -9.45
N ASN A 14 -1.53 10.66 -8.16
CA ASN A 14 -1.99 9.32 -7.75
C ASN A 14 -3.01 9.30 -6.60
N LYS A 15 -3.56 10.46 -6.21
CA LYS A 15 -4.53 10.55 -5.10
C LYS A 15 -5.78 9.72 -5.35
N ASP A 16 -6.46 9.96 -6.47
CA ASP A 16 -7.73 9.29 -6.82
C ASP A 16 -7.58 7.76 -6.87
N ARG A 17 -6.42 7.27 -7.31
CA ARG A 17 -6.14 5.83 -7.37
C ARG A 17 -6.00 5.22 -5.98
N LEU A 18 -5.32 5.91 -5.07
CA LEU A 18 -5.18 5.49 -3.68
C LEU A 18 -6.54 5.50 -2.97
N GLU A 19 -7.33 6.56 -3.17
CA GLU A 19 -8.69 6.67 -2.64
C GLU A 19 -9.59 5.56 -3.18
N THR A 20 -9.50 5.24 -4.48
CA THR A 20 -10.26 4.14 -5.08
C THR A 20 -9.91 2.80 -4.44
N ILE A 21 -8.62 2.49 -4.25
CA ILE A 21 -8.20 1.23 -3.60
C ILE A 21 -8.64 1.20 -2.13
N LYS A 22 -8.49 2.32 -1.42
CA LYS A 22 -8.94 2.49 -0.04
C LYS A 22 -10.45 2.22 0.07
N ASP A 23 -11.25 2.77 -0.84
CA ASP A 23 -12.70 2.58 -0.90
C ASP A 23 -13.11 1.14 -1.21
N ILE A 24 -12.41 0.46 -2.13
CA ILE A 24 -12.64 -0.95 -2.43
C ILE A 24 -12.44 -1.79 -1.16
N LEU A 25 -11.30 -1.62 -0.49
CA LEU A 25 -10.96 -2.36 0.74
C LEU A 25 -11.92 -2.03 1.91
N ASN A 26 -12.34 -0.77 2.04
CA ASN A 26 -13.35 -0.38 3.03
C ASN A 26 -14.70 -1.06 2.75
N LYS A 27 -15.13 -1.14 1.49
CA LYS A 27 -16.37 -1.83 1.08
C LYS A 27 -16.31 -3.35 1.31
N ILE A 28 -15.12 -3.95 1.30
CA ILE A 28 -14.90 -5.35 1.66
C ILE A 28 -14.94 -5.54 3.20
N GLY A 29 -15.01 -4.48 3.99
CA GLY A 29 -15.13 -4.54 5.46
C GLY A 29 -13.79 -4.46 6.19
N HIS A 30 -12.79 -3.82 5.60
CA HIS A 30 -11.50 -3.56 6.23
C HIS A 30 -11.33 -2.10 6.62
N THR A 31 -10.40 -1.82 7.52
CA THR A 31 -9.99 -0.45 7.87
C THR A 31 -8.64 -0.19 7.22
N VAL A 32 -8.53 0.88 6.44
CA VAL A 32 -7.34 1.15 5.64
C VAL A 32 -6.69 2.45 6.04
N PHE A 33 -5.38 2.41 6.26
CA PHE A 33 -4.52 3.56 6.47
C PHE A 33 -3.61 3.79 5.25
N VAL A 34 -3.51 5.04 4.80
CA VAL A 34 -2.67 5.49 3.69
C VAL A 34 -1.91 6.72 4.14
N GLY A 35 -0.59 6.61 4.31
CA GLY A 35 0.24 7.68 4.89
C GLY A 35 -0.03 9.07 4.30
N PRO A 36 0.13 9.28 2.98
CA PRO A 36 -0.14 10.58 2.38
C PRO A 36 -1.60 11.06 2.51
N LEU A 37 -2.60 10.19 2.62
CA LEU A 37 -3.99 10.65 2.76
C LEU A 37 -4.31 10.99 4.22
N ASP A 38 -3.83 10.18 5.15
CA ASP A 38 -4.25 10.18 6.54
C ASP A 38 -3.31 10.98 7.47
N ILE A 39 -2.08 11.30 7.05
CA ILE A 39 -1.10 12.05 7.86
C ILE A 39 -1.06 13.53 7.48
N ASP A 40 -0.85 13.84 6.19
CA ASP A 40 -0.50 15.21 5.75
C ASP A 40 -1.51 15.83 4.77
N ASP A 41 -2.72 15.25 4.65
CA ASP A 41 -3.76 15.61 3.67
C ASP A 41 -3.16 15.79 2.26
N TYR A 42 -2.35 14.82 1.86
CA TYR A 42 -1.71 14.72 0.56
C TYR A 42 -0.82 15.93 0.24
N GLY A 43 -0.03 16.34 1.23
CA GLY A 43 0.86 17.49 1.18
C GLY A 43 0.19 18.85 1.41
N ARG A 44 -1.10 18.90 1.76
CA ARG A 44 -1.76 20.17 2.17
C ARG A 44 -1.40 20.59 3.60
N ASN A 45 -1.06 19.64 4.45
CA ASN A 45 -0.59 19.87 5.81
C ASN A 45 0.70 19.07 6.05
N PRO A 46 1.80 19.40 5.34
CA PRO A 46 3.04 18.64 5.42
C PRO A 46 3.63 18.71 6.82
N ILE A 47 4.15 17.57 7.29
CA ILE A 47 4.88 17.47 8.56
C ILE A 47 6.35 17.10 8.29
N PRO A 48 7.25 17.26 9.28
CA PRO A 48 8.64 16.83 9.13
C PRO A 48 8.74 15.36 8.71
N PRO A 49 9.63 14.99 7.75
CA PRO A 49 9.77 13.61 7.29
C PRO A 49 10.04 12.60 8.40
N GLU A 50 10.75 13.02 9.45
CA GLU A 50 11.00 12.20 10.63
C GLU A 50 9.72 11.84 11.38
N ASP A 51 8.77 12.77 11.50
CA ASP A 51 7.50 12.55 12.18
C ASP A 51 6.53 11.77 11.29
N PHE A 52 6.55 12.03 9.98
CA PHE A 52 5.82 11.24 8.99
C PHE A 52 6.20 9.76 9.08
N MET A 53 7.51 9.45 9.05
CA MET A 53 7.96 8.06 9.09
C MET A 53 7.69 7.39 10.45
N LYS A 54 7.76 8.13 11.57
CA LYS A 54 7.33 7.60 12.88
C LYS A 54 5.87 7.14 12.82
N LEU A 55 4.97 7.99 12.31
CA LEU A 55 3.55 7.65 12.19
C LEU A 55 3.32 6.47 11.24
N VAL A 56 3.99 6.45 10.09
CA VAL A 56 3.93 5.30 9.15
C VAL A 56 4.34 3.99 9.84
N PHE A 57 5.44 3.97 10.58
CA PHE A 57 5.88 2.75 11.28
C PHE A 57 4.93 2.33 12.40
N GLU A 58 4.33 3.26 13.13
CA GLU A 58 3.30 2.93 14.11
C GLU A 58 2.06 2.31 13.46
N GLU A 59 1.63 2.82 12.29
CA GLU A 59 0.47 2.26 11.60
C GLU A 59 0.76 0.90 10.95
N ILE A 60 1.98 0.69 10.42
CA ILE A 60 2.43 -0.65 9.99
C ILE A 60 2.40 -1.63 11.17
N LYS A 61 2.88 -1.23 12.35
CA LYS A 61 2.85 -2.07 13.56
C LYS A 61 1.43 -2.47 13.95
N LYS A 62 0.47 -1.56 13.84
CA LYS A 62 -0.96 -1.79 14.15
C LYS A 62 -1.71 -2.55 13.07
N SER A 63 -1.18 -2.62 11.85
CA SER A 63 -1.81 -3.32 10.74
C SER A 63 -1.70 -4.84 10.87
N ASP A 64 -2.69 -5.55 10.34
CA ASP A 64 -2.65 -6.99 10.13
C ASP A 64 -1.97 -7.33 8.79
N ILE A 65 -2.20 -6.46 7.80
CA ILE A 65 -1.73 -6.62 6.42
C ILE A 65 -1.08 -5.32 5.94
N VAL A 66 0.05 -5.46 5.24
CA VAL A 66 0.68 -4.39 4.48
C VAL A 66 0.47 -4.68 3.00
N LEU A 67 -0.12 -3.73 2.29
CA LEU A 67 -0.43 -3.84 0.88
C LEU A 67 0.33 -2.75 0.11
N ILE A 68 1.14 -3.15 -0.86
CA ILE A 68 2.04 -2.26 -1.58
C ILE A 68 1.67 -2.24 -3.05
N LYS A 69 1.15 -1.11 -3.53
CA LYS A 69 0.96 -0.89 -4.96
C LYS A 69 2.27 -0.46 -5.58
N HIS A 70 2.82 -1.28 -6.47
CA HIS A 70 4.08 -1.00 -7.14
C HIS A 70 3.88 -0.74 -8.64
N THR A 71 4.27 0.45 -9.09
CA THR A 71 4.42 0.77 -10.53
C THR A 71 5.86 1.10 -10.90
N LYS A 72 6.65 1.61 -9.95
CA LYS A 72 8.05 1.97 -10.11
C LYS A 72 8.74 1.89 -8.75
N ALA A 73 10.03 1.57 -8.74
CA ALA A 73 10.84 1.54 -7.53
C ALA A 73 10.71 2.83 -6.69
N SER A 74 10.65 2.64 -5.38
CA SER A 74 10.56 3.69 -4.35
C SER A 74 11.31 3.25 -3.10
N THR A 75 12.18 4.10 -2.60
CA THR A 75 12.89 3.86 -1.32
C THR A 75 11.92 3.72 -0.16
N GLY A 76 10.88 4.55 -0.11
CA GLY A 76 9.84 4.49 0.93
C GLY A 76 9.14 3.13 0.97
N MET A 77 8.69 2.64 -0.19
CA MET A 77 8.06 1.31 -0.28
C MET A 77 9.02 0.19 0.13
N GLY A 78 10.31 0.30 -0.20
CA GLY A 78 11.32 -0.67 0.23
C GLY A 78 11.48 -0.71 1.76
N ILE A 79 11.51 0.47 2.38
CA ILE A 79 11.58 0.62 3.84
C ILE A 79 10.31 0.05 4.51
N GLU A 80 9.13 0.42 4.02
CA GLU A 80 7.84 -0.04 4.54
C GLU A 80 7.70 -1.56 4.42
N SER A 81 7.97 -2.13 3.24
CA SER A 81 7.87 -3.57 2.99
C SER A 81 8.86 -4.38 3.82
N GLY A 82 10.11 -3.91 3.89
CA GLY A 82 11.16 -4.57 4.68
C GLY A 82 10.81 -4.56 6.17
N TYR A 83 10.32 -3.43 6.68
CA TYR A 83 9.88 -3.31 8.06
C TYR A 83 8.67 -4.21 8.36
N ALA A 84 7.67 -4.22 7.49
CA ALA A 84 6.50 -5.08 7.59
C ALA A 84 6.90 -6.57 7.67
N LYS A 85 7.83 -7.01 6.82
CA LYS A 85 8.29 -8.40 6.83
C LYS A 85 9.07 -8.74 8.09
N ALA A 86 9.93 -7.83 8.57
CA ALA A 86 10.66 -8.01 9.82
C ALA A 86 9.72 -8.16 11.04
N LEU A 87 8.54 -7.56 10.98
CA LEU A 87 7.48 -7.68 11.99
C LEU A 87 6.56 -8.89 11.80
N GLY A 88 6.77 -9.72 10.77
CA GLY A 88 5.93 -10.87 10.47
C GLY A 88 4.52 -10.50 9.95
N LYS A 89 4.34 -9.31 9.38
CA LYS A 89 3.05 -8.89 8.78
C LYS A 89 2.84 -9.59 7.45
N LYS A 90 1.57 -9.89 7.11
CA LYS A 90 1.20 -10.37 5.77
C LYS A 90 1.45 -9.24 4.77
N LEU A 91 2.25 -9.50 3.74
CA LEU A 91 2.62 -8.55 2.70
C LEU A 91 1.96 -8.95 1.37
N ILE A 92 1.16 -8.05 0.80
CA ILE A 92 0.52 -8.24 -0.50
C ILE A 92 1.05 -7.16 -1.46
N VAL A 93 1.52 -7.57 -2.64
CA VAL A 93 2.01 -6.63 -3.65
C VAL A 93 1.01 -6.54 -4.79
N LEU A 94 0.61 -5.31 -5.16
CA LEU A 94 -0.27 -5.05 -6.28
C LEU A 94 0.53 -4.50 -7.46
N TYR A 95 0.38 -5.12 -8.62
CA TYR A 95 0.94 -4.67 -9.89
C TYR A 95 -0.17 -4.34 -10.88
N PRO A 96 -0.38 -3.06 -11.23
CA PRO A 96 -1.15 -2.73 -12.42
C PRO A 96 -0.55 -3.42 -13.66
N SER A 97 -1.38 -3.87 -14.60
CA SER A 97 -0.94 -4.60 -15.81
C SER A 97 0.05 -3.82 -16.67
N HIS A 98 0.04 -2.49 -16.60
CA HIS A 98 1.00 -1.59 -17.26
C HIS A 98 2.31 -1.41 -16.50
N THR A 99 2.59 -2.19 -15.45
CA THR A 99 3.84 -2.10 -14.71
C THR A 99 4.98 -2.70 -15.53
N GLU A 100 5.84 -1.84 -16.08
CA GLU A 100 6.94 -2.26 -16.94
C GLU A 100 8.00 -3.11 -16.21
N GLN A 101 8.25 -2.80 -14.93
CA GLN A 101 9.29 -3.45 -14.14
C GLN A 101 8.75 -3.82 -12.77
N LYS A 102 8.55 -5.12 -12.55
CA LYS A 102 8.24 -5.69 -11.24
C LYS A 102 9.52 -5.77 -10.40
N SER A 103 9.35 -5.74 -9.08
CA SER A 103 10.48 -5.77 -8.14
C SER A 103 10.70 -7.20 -7.65
N ASN A 104 11.80 -7.83 -8.08
CA ASN A 104 12.21 -9.15 -7.60
C ASN A 104 12.31 -9.20 -6.07
N SER A 105 12.78 -8.12 -5.45
CA SER A 105 12.90 -8.04 -3.99
C SER A 105 11.54 -8.00 -3.31
N LEU A 106 10.56 -7.27 -3.85
CA LEU A 106 9.20 -7.25 -3.28
C LEU A 106 8.51 -8.60 -3.47
N GLU A 107 8.60 -9.19 -4.65
CA GLU A 107 8.05 -10.53 -4.91
C GLU A 107 8.68 -11.59 -4.00
N GLY A 108 9.99 -11.51 -3.77
CA GLY A 108 10.71 -12.44 -2.91
C GLY A 108 10.32 -12.39 -1.42
N ILE A 109 9.67 -11.31 -0.96
CA ILE A 109 9.19 -11.18 0.42
C ILE A 109 7.66 -11.16 0.56
N ALA A 110 6.94 -11.01 -0.56
CA ALA A 110 5.49 -10.98 -0.59
C ALA A 110 4.89 -12.35 -0.24
N ASP A 111 3.80 -12.33 0.51
CA ASP A 111 3.01 -13.53 0.76
C ASP A 111 1.99 -13.76 -0.37
N ASN A 112 1.58 -12.69 -1.07
CA ASN A 112 0.76 -12.75 -2.27
C ASN A 112 1.13 -11.63 -3.26
N VAL A 113 0.97 -11.90 -4.55
CA VAL A 113 1.15 -10.93 -5.63
C VAL A 113 -0.12 -10.90 -6.48
N ILE A 114 -0.67 -9.70 -6.67
CA ILE A 114 -1.90 -9.48 -7.43
C ILE A 114 -1.58 -8.59 -8.61
N GLU A 115 -1.74 -9.14 -9.80
CA GLU A 115 -1.76 -8.37 -11.04
C GLU A 115 -3.18 -7.99 -11.42
N TYR A 116 -3.41 -6.78 -11.92
CA TYR A 116 -4.76 -6.33 -12.29
C TYR A 116 -4.74 -5.32 -13.44
N SER A 117 -5.75 -5.38 -14.30
CA SER A 117 -5.91 -4.48 -15.45
C SER A 117 -6.85 -3.31 -15.14
N ASP A 118 -7.83 -3.53 -14.26
CA ASP A 118 -8.79 -2.53 -13.81
C ASP A 118 -9.21 -2.75 -12.34
N PHE A 119 -10.00 -1.82 -11.81
CA PHE A 119 -10.41 -1.83 -10.41
C PHE A 119 -11.48 -2.88 -10.07
N GLU A 120 -12.26 -3.35 -11.04
CA GLU A 120 -13.23 -4.43 -10.82
C GLU A 120 -12.49 -5.77 -10.70
N GLU A 121 -11.51 -6.01 -11.58
CA GLU A 121 -10.60 -7.16 -11.47
C GLU A 121 -9.84 -7.14 -10.15
N LEU A 122 -9.29 -5.97 -9.77
CA LEU A 122 -8.59 -5.81 -8.49
C LEU A 122 -9.51 -6.16 -7.32
N LYS A 123 -10.75 -5.67 -7.31
CA LYS A 123 -11.72 -5.95 -6.25
C LYS A 123 -11.99 -7.46 -6.12
N ILE A 124 -12.21 -8.16 -7.23
CA ILE A 124 -12.45 -9.61 -7.22
C ILE A 124 -11.24 -10.35 -6.61
N LYS A 125 -10.02 -10.01 -7.04
CA LYS A 125 -8.79 -10.64 -6.55
C LYS A 125 -8.49 -10.29 -5.08
N LEU A 126 -8.86 -9.10 -4.63
CA LEU A 126 -8.72 -8.71 -3.23
C LEU A 126 -9.67 -9.49 -2.33
N ILE A 127 -10.91 -9.74 -2.76
CA ILE A 127 -11.87 -10.57 -2.00
C ILE A 127 -11.29 -11.98 -1.81
N ASP A 128 -10.82 -12.62 -2.89
CA ASP A 128 -10.26 -13.98 -2.87
C ASP A 128 -9.05 -14.13 -1.93
N VAL A 129 -8.20 -13.10 -1.82
CA VAL A 129 -6.96 -13.14 -1.01
C VAL A 129 -7.17 -12.71 0.45
N LEU A 130 -8.25 -11.98 0.73
CA LEU A 130 -8.53 -11.36 2.04
C LEU A 130 -9.66 -12.02 2.83
N GLU A 131 -10.50 -12.85 2.21
CA GLU A 131 -11.44 -13.76 2.87
C GLU A 131 -10.74 -15.04 3.38
#